data_AF-K0SYH6-F1
#
_entry.id   AF-K0SYH6-F1
#
_cell.length_a   1.000
_cell.length_b   1.000
_cell.length_c   1.000
_cell.angle_alpha   90.00
_cell.angle_beta   90.00
_cell.angle_gamma   90.00
#
_symmetry.space_group_name_H-M   'P 1'
#
loop_
_entity.id
_entity.type
_entity.pdbx_description
1 polymer ?
#
loop_
_entity_poly.entity_id
_entity_poly.type
_entity_poly.pdbx_seq_one_letter_code
_entity_poly.pdbx_strand_id
1 'polypeptide(L)'
;MAPYNSKNRFDGTNQPLSHSSNQTILADESPTPKQISHLQFGLPSPTDMCRLAEFQVTSRDLFTMPQRSPAPNGVLDPRLGVSDKVSTCATCKLKLADCAGHFGYIKLALPCFHIGYFK
;
A
#
# COMPACT_ATOMS: atom_id res chain seq x y z
N MET A 1 28.94 20.82 13.95
CA MET A 1 28.31 20.12 15.09
C MET A 1 27.26 21.05 15.68
N ALA A 2 25.98 20.76 15.46
CA ALA A 2 24.86 21.52 16.05
C ALA A 2 24.33 20.76 17.29
N PRO A 3 23.88 21.45 18.35
CA PRO A 3 23.66 20.85 19.67
C PRO A 3 22.37 20.03 19.75
N TYR A 4 22.45 18.93 20.52
CA TYR A 4 21.38 18.00 20.87
C TYR A 4 20.34 18.68 21.78
N ASN A 5 19.08 18.77 21.33
CA ASN A 5 17.98 19.36 22.08
C ASN A 5 17.29 18.29 22.96
N SER A 6 17.45 18.42 24.28
CA SER A 6 17.07 17.45 25.31
C SER A 6 15.58 17.51 25.74
N LYS A 7 14.65 17.77 24.81
CA LYS A 7 13.23 18.05 25.18
C LYS A 7 12.21 16.95 24.91
N ASN A 8 12.61 15.74 24.50
CA ASN A 8 11.67 14.62 24.38
C ASN A 8 11.97 13.54 25.44
N ARG A 9 11.66 13.90 26.70
CA ARG A 9 11.54 12.95 27.79
C ARG A 9 10.17 12.27 27.61
N PHE A 10 10.18 10.99 27.26
CA PHE A 10 8.96 10.17 27.16
C PHE A 10 8.43 9.91 28.58
N ASP A 11 7.44 10.69 29.02
CA ASP A 11 6.63 10.35 30.18
C ASP A 11 5.56 9.33 29.77
N GLY A 12 5.66 8.14 30.38
CA GLY A 12 4.81 6.99 30.12
C GLY A 12 3.43 7.10 30.74
N THR A 13 2.54 7.87 30.11
CA THR A 13 1.10 7.76 30.35
C THR A 13 0.42 7.16 29.13
N ASN A 14 -0.10 5.93 29.30
CA ASN A 14 -1.02 5.28 28.36
C ASN A 14 -2.27 6.17 28.19
N GLN A 15 -2.28 7.03 27.18
CA GLN A 15 -3.52 7.56 26.62
C GLN A 15 -3.99 6.61 25.52
N PRO A 16 -5.27 6.20 25.52
CA PRO A 16 -5.80 5.40 24.43
C PRO A 16 -5.64 6.21 23.15
N LEU A 17 -4.96 5.63 22.15
CA LEU A 17 -4.92 6.16 20.80
C LEU A 17 -6.36 6.31 20.36
N SER A 18 -6.84 7.56 20.36
CA SER A 18 -8.13 7.89 19.79
C SER A 18 -8.15 7.26 18.42
N HIS A 19 -9.17 6.45 18.16
CA HIS A 19 -9.48 5.98 16.83
C HIS A 19 -9.73 7.24 15.99
N SER A 20 -8.65 7.78 15.42
CA SER A 20 -8.71 8.69 14.30
C SER A 20 -9.24 7.82 13.19
N SER A 21 -10.56 7.81 13.09
CA SER A 21 -11.33 7.30 11.97
C SER A 21 -10.51 7.59 10.73
N ASN A 22 -9.96 6.55 10.11
CA ASN A 22 -9.52 6.65 8.73
C ASN A 22 -10.81 6.95 7.97
N GLN A 23 -11.10 8.24 7.79
CA GLN A 23 -11.98 8.66 6.71
C GLN A 23 -11.22 8.26 5.46
N THR A 24 -11.49 7.03 4.99
CA THR A 24 -11.55 6.76 3.57
C THR A 24 -12.23 8.00 2.99
N ILE A 25 -11.50 8.80 2.21
CA ILE A 25 -12.13 9.72 1.29
C ILE A 25 -12.84 8.80 0.28
N LEU A 26 -13.97 8.23 0.69
CA LEU A 26 -15.01 7.87 -0.24
C LEU A 26 -15.27 9.21 -0.90
N ALA A 27 -14.88 9.31 -2.17
CA ALA A 27 -15.35 10.42 -2.97
C ALA A 27 -16.85 10.46 -2.72
N ASP A 28 -17.33 11.54 -2.09
CA ASP A 28 -18.74 11.87 -2.15
C ASP A 28 -19.11 11.71 -3.62
N GLU A 29 -20.02 10.77 -3.90
CA GLU A 29 -20.50 10.44 -5.24
C GLU A 29 -21.29 11.66 -5.73
N SER A 30 -20.55 12.74 -5.97
CA SER A 30 -21.07 14.00 -6.43
C SER A 30 -21.47 13.77 -7.88
N PRO A 31 -22.72 14.05 -8.27
CA PRO A 31 -23.23 13.76 -9.61
C PRO A 31 -22.53 14.58 -10.71
N THR A 32 -21.60 15.47 -10.34
CA THR A 32 -20.83 16.32 -11.24
C THR A 32 -19.45 15.72 -11.49
N PRO A 33 -19.07 15.46 -12.76
CA PRO A 33 -17.73 15.00 -13.09
C PRO A 33 -16.70 16.08 -12.70
N LYS A 34 -15.64 15.66 -12.00
CA LYS A 34 -14.55 16.54 -11.58
C LYS A 34 -13.40 16.46 -12.59
N GLN A 35 -12.76 17.60 -12.83
CA GLN A 35 -11.55 17.67 -13.65
C GLN A 35 -10.31 17.77 -12.75
N ILE A 36 -9.23 17.07 -13.13
CA ILE A 36 -7.93 17.19 -12.46
C ILE A 36 -7.41 18.62 -12.68
N SER A 37 -7.17 19.35 -11.61
CA SER A 37 -6.68 20.73 -11.68
C SER A 37 -5.15 20.81 -11.77
N HIS A 38 -4.44 19.97 -10.99
CA HIS A 38 -2.99 19.98 -10.88
C HIS A 38 -2.45 18.58 -10.59
N LEU A 39 -1.19 18.35 -10.94
CA LEU A 39 -0.45 17.14 -10.59
C LEU A 39 0.70 17.52 -9.64
N GLN A 40 0.72 16.90 -8.46
CA GLN A 40 1.82 17.05 -7.50
C GLN A 40 2.71 15.82 -7.57
N PHE A 41 3.98 16.05 -7.88
CA PHE A 41 4.99 15.00 -7.87
C PHE A 41 5.73 15.01 -6.55
N GLY A 42 5.99 13.82 -6.01
CA GLY A 42 6.69 13.64 -4.75
C GLY A 42 7.04 12.19 -4.52
N LEU A 43 7.82 11.95 -3.46
CA LEU A 43 8.12 10.60 -2.99
C LEU A 43 7.19 10.25 -1.82
N PRO A 44 6.54 9.08 -1.85
CA PRO A 44 5.79 8.62 -0.69
C PRO A 44 6.74 8.26 0.45
N SER A 45 6.37 8.59 1.69
CA SER A 45 7.11 8.11 2.86
C SER A 45 6.91 6.60 3.03
N PRO A 46 7.80 5.89 3.76
CA PRO A 46 7.60 4.47 4.07
C PRO A 46 6.24 4.19 4.74
N THR A 47 5.80 5.08 5.61
CA THR A 47 4.49 4.98 6.28
C THR A 47 3.34 5.12 5.28
N ASP A 48 3.44 6.03 4.31
CA ASP A 48 2.38 6.22 3.32
C ASP A 48 2.33 5.06 2.33
N MET A 49 3.48 4.50 1.93
CA MET A 49 3.53 3.28 1.11
C MET A 49 2.83 2.12 1.81
N CYS A 50 3.06 1.92 3.11
CA CYS A 50 2.38 0.89 3.88
C CYS A 50 0.87 1.16 4.04
N ARG A 51 0.44 2.42 4.15
CA ARG A 51 -0.99 2.78 4.24
C ARG A 51 -1.73 2.58 2.92
N LEU A 52 -1.07 2.82 1.79
CA LEU A 52 -1.64 2.62 0.46
C LEU A 52 -1.68 1.14 0.04
N ALA A 53 -0.85 0.30 0.66
CA ALA A 53 -0.74 -1.09 0.32
C ALA A 53 -1.72 -1.97 1.10
N GLU A 54 -2.37 -2.89 0.41
CA GLU A 54 -3.31 -3.85 0.99
C GLU A 54 -2.60 -5.05 1.64
N PHE A 55 -1.39 -5.34 1.17
CA PHE A 55 -0.73 -6.61 1.49
C PHE A 55 0.80 -6.52 1.45
N GLN A 56 1.46 -7.20 2.40
CA GLN A 56 2.90 -7.43 2.38
C GLN A 56 3.23 -8.72 1.62
N VAL A 57 3.90 -8.60 0.47
CA VAL A 57 4.39 -9.77 -0.26
C VAL A 57 5.61 -10.35 0.47
N THR A 58 5.55 -11.64 0.79
CA THR A 58 6.62 -12.36 1.51
C THR A 58 7.15 -13.56 0.75
N SER A 59 6.38 -14.12 -0.18
CA SER A 59 6.81 -15.23 -1.03
C SER A 59 7.31 -14.75 -2.38
N ARG A 60 8.39 -15.37 -2.86
CA ARG A 60 8.91 -15.19 -4.22
C ARG A 60 8.20 -16.09 -5.24
N ASP A 61 7.58 -17.16 -4.77
CA ASP A 61 7.01 -18.17 -5.66
C ASP A 61 5.76 -17.61 -6.36
N LEU A 62 5.60 -17.94 -7.64
CA LEU A 62 4.43 -17.49 -8.41
C LEU A 62 3.26 -18.46 -8.25
N PHE A 63 3.56 -19.76 -8.30
CA PHE A 63 2.55 -20.83 -8.26
C PHE A 63 3.00 -21.96 -7.33
N THR A 64 2.05 -22.57 -6.65
CA THR A 64 2.25 -23.84 -5.95
C THR A 64 2.04 -25.00 -6.91
N MET A 65 2.99 -25.94 -6.93
CA MET A 65 2.89 -27.17 -7.71
C MET A 65 2.36 -28.31 -6.84
N PRO A 66 1.63 -29.31 -7.41
CA PRO A 66 1.31 -29.47 -8.84
C PRO A 66 0.06 -28.72 -9.32
N GLN A 67 -0.76 -28.16 -8.42
CA GLN A 67 -2.06 -27.57 -8.76
C GLN A 67 -1.97 -26.29 -9.61
N ARG A 68 -0.78 -25.68 -9.70
CA ARG A 68 -0.51 -24.43 -10.44
C ARG A 68 -1.43 -23.29 -10.01
N SER A 69 -1.86 -23.29 -8.75
CA SER A 69 -2.57 -22.17 -8.12
C SER A 69 -1.58 -21.08 -7.72
N PRO A 70 -1.98 -19.79 -7.69
CA PRO A 70 -1.13 -18.72 -7.19
C PRO A 70 -0.53 -19.05 -5.82
N ALA A 71 0.76 -18.80 -5.65
CA ALA A 71 1.41 -19.12 -4.39
C ALA A 71 0.87 -18.22 -3.27
N PRO A 72 0.64 -18.77 -2.06
CA PRO A 72 0.17 -17.97 -0.94
C PRO A 72 1.21 -16.90 -0.60
N ASN A 73 0.73 -15.68 -0.32
CA ASN A 73 1.55 -14.52 -0.01
C ASN A 73 2.57 -14.12 -1.08
N GLY A 74 2.36 -14.56 -2.33
CA GLY A 74 3.16 -14.20 -3.49
C GLY A 74 2.67 -12.95 -4.20
N VAL A 75 3.28 -12.65 -5.34
CA VAL A 75 2.92 -11.48 -6.18
C VAL A 75 1.62 -11.65 -6.97
N LEU A 76 1.12 -12.89 -7.09
CA LEU A 76 -0.15 -13.21 -7.74
C LEU A 76 -1.31 -13.33 -6.73
N ASP A 77 -1.16 -12.71 -5.56
CA ASP A 77 -2.19 -12.73 -4.51
C ASP A 77 -3.46 -11.99 -5.00
N PRO A 78 -4.65 -12.59 -4.87
CA PRO A 78 -5.90 -12.01 -5.38
C PRO A 78 -6.30 -10.70 -4.72
N ARG A 79 -5.67 -10.31 -3.59
CA ARG A 79 -5.84 -8.98 -2.98
C ARG A 79 -5.19 -7.86 -3.79
N LEU A 80 -4.17 -8.17 -4.58
CA LEU A 80 -3.49 -7.20 -5.44
C LEU A 80 -4.27 -6.96 -6.76
N GLY A 81 -5.19 -7.84 -7.08
CA GLY A 81 -5.95 -7.88 -8.32
C GLY A 81 -6.05 -9.30 -8.84
N VAL A 82 -6.83 -9.49 -9.90
CA VAL A 82 -6.98 -10.78 -10.58
C VAL A 82 -6.46 -10.69 -12.00
N SER A 83 -6.07 -11.81 -12.59
CA SER A 83 -5.55 -11.87 -13.96
C SER A 83 -6.43 -12.67 -14.91
N ASP A 84 -7.53 -13.24 -14.43
CA ASP A 84 -8.49 -14.01 -15.20
C ASP A 84 -9.87 -13.33 -15.21
N LYS A 85 -10.73 -13.76 -16.14
CA LYS A 85 -12.05 -13.17 -16.37
C LYS A 85 -13.13 -13.73 -15.43
N VAL A 86 -12.84 -14.82 -14.72
CA VAL A 86 -13.82 -15.57 -13.94
C VAL A 86 -13.79 -15.11 -12.48
N SER A 87 -12.59 -14.93 -11.93
CA SER A 87 -12.40 -14.53 -10.55
C SER A 87 -12.67 -13.04 -10.33
N THR A 88 -12.79 -12.66 -9.05
CA THR A 88 -12.97 -11.29 -8.60
C THR A 88 -11.87 -10.91 -7.62
N CYS A 89 -11.46 -9.64 -7.64
CA CYS A 89 -10.45 -9.12 -6.73
C CYS A 89 -10.87 -9.34 -5.27
N ALA A 90 -9.97 -9.85 -4.44
CA ALA A 90 -10.28 -10.10 -3.04
C ALA A 90 -10.48 -8.81 -2.23
N THR A 91 -9.97 -7.67 -2.72
CA THR A 91 -10.05 -6.36 -2.06
C THR A 91 -11.31 -5.59 -2.48
N CYS A 92 -11.39 -5.15 -3.74
CA CYS A 92 -12.53 -4.35 -4.22
C CYS A 92 -13.73 -5.16 -4.72
N LYS A 93 -13.62 -6.51 -4.82
CA LYS A 93 -14.66 -7.41 -5.35
C LYS A 93 -15.07 -7.16 -6.81
N LEU A 94 -14.33 -6.33 -7.53
CA LEU A 94 -14.54 -6.06 -8.95
C LEU A 94 -13.85 -7.12 -9.83
N LYS A 95 -14.30 -7.21 -11.08
CA LYS A 95 -13.71 -8.07 -12.12
C LYS A 95 -12.47 -7.41 -12.73
N LEU A 96 -11.73 -8.18 -13.53
CA LEU A 96 -10.51 -7.73 -14.22
C LEU A 96 -10.65 -6.39 -14.95
N ALA A 97 -11.77 -6.15 -15.64
CA ALA A 97 -11.96 -4.93 -16.44
C ALA A 97 -12.15 -3.66 -15.58
N ASP A 98 -12.68 -3.81 -14.37
CA ASP A 98 -13.10 -2.70 -13.50
C ASP A 98 -12.15 -2.52 -12.30
N CYS A 99 -11.21 -3.45 -12.10
CA CYS A 99 -10.21 -3.40 -11.04
C CYS A 99 -8.94 -2.71 -11.54
N ALA A 100 -8.62 -1.52 -11.00
CA ALA A 100 -7.38 -0.81 -11.29
C ALA A 100 -6.12 -1.49 -10.72
N GLY A 101 -6.28 -2.53 -9.89
CA GLY A 101 -5.22 -3.15 -9.11
C GLY A 101 -4.98 -2.45 -7.76
N HIS A 102 -4.38 -3.17 -6.84
CA HIS A 102 -4.09 -2.69 -5.49
C HIS A 102 -2.60 -2.82 -5.19
N PHE A 103 -2.05 -1.82 -4.51
CA PHE A 103 -0.65 -1.85 -4.14
C PHE A 103 -0.38 -2.93 -3.09
N GLY A 104 0.73 -3.63 -3.26
CA GLY A 104 1.37 -4.39 -2.20
C GLY A 104 2.71 -3.73 -1.86
N TYR A 105 3.33 -4.17 -0.77
CA TYR A 105 4.69 -3.74 -0.43
C TYR A 105 5.59 -4.93 -0.10
N ILE A 106 6.88 -4.74 -0.31
CA ILE A 106 7.93 -5.68 0.13
C ILE A 106 8.77 -4.95 1.17
N LYS A 107 8.84 -5.52 2.37
CA LYS A 107 9.73 -5.01 3.41
C LYS A 107 11.16 -5.41 3.07
N LEU A 108 12.00 -4.43 2.75
CA LEU A 108 13.42 -4.66 2.53
C LEU A 108 14.12 -5.02 3.84
N ALA A 109 15.05 -5.97 3.77
CA ALA A 109 15.86 -6.36 4.93
C ALA A 109 16.82 -5.24 5.35
N LEU A 110 17.28 -4.44 4.39
CA LEU A 110 18.20 -3.32 4.59
C LEU A 110 17.77 -2.12 3.75
N PRO A 111 18.12 -0.88 4.15
CA PRO A 111 17.93 0.29 3.30
C PRO A 111 18.63 0.13 1.95
N CYS A 112 17.97 0.54 0.88
CA CYS A 112 18.51 0.54 -0.47
C CYS A 112 18.47 1.95 -1.05
N PHE A 113 19.55 2.36 -1.71
CA PHE A 113 19.58 3.63 -2.42
C PHE A 113 18.86 3.49 -3.75
N HIS A 114 17.88 4.36 -4.00
CA HIS A 114 17.21 4.41 -5.29
C HIS A 114 18.16 5.04 -6.32
N ILE A 115 18.54 4.26 -7.34
CA ILE A 115 19.59 4.63 -8.31
C ILE A 115 19.36 5.97 -9.02
N GLY A 116 18.10 6.35 -9.24
CA GLY A 116 17.73 7.63 -9.86
C GLY A 116 18.08 8.87 -9.02
N TYR A 117 18.58 8.70 -7.77
CA TYR A 117 19.03 9.80 -6.92
C TYR A 117 20.55 9.92 -6.81
N PHE A 118 21.31 9.02 -7.43
CA PHE A 118 22.76 9.22 -7.57
C PHE A 118 23.04 10.31 -8.62
N LYS A 119 24.02 11.17 -8.32
CA LYS A 119 24.55 12.20 -9.22
C LYS A 119 26.01 11.91 -9.54
#